data_AF-A0AAV8F428-F1
#
_entry.id   AF-A0AAV8F428-F1
#
_cell.length_a   1.000
_cell.length_b   1.000
_cell.length_c   1.000
_cell.angle_alpha   90.00
_cell.angle_beta   90.00
_cell.angle_gamma   90.00
#
_symmetry.space_group_name_H-M   'P 1'
#
loop_
_entity.id
_entity.type
_entity.pdbx_description
1 polymer ?
#
loop_
_entity_poly.entity_id
_entity_poly.type
_entity_poly.pdbx_seq_one_letter_code
_entity_poly.pdbx_strand_id
1 'polypeptide(L)'
;MAGMGFILSWDLVQWISVSDIPAQNQVGPEDKLVGQWLSMGNKGKNRVTEKPGMYDFPGTNGRCSHELIPETVAVHRLKRWDRWLQVLTFFNVIRVRSSKKYYFDK
;
A
#
# COMPACT_ATOMS: atom_id res chain seq x y z
N MET A 1 8.62 -1.32 6.84
CA MET A 1 7.24 -1.69 6.42
C MET A 1 7.33 -3.06 5.74
N ALA A 2 6.26 -3.64 5.17
CA ALA A 2 6.30 -5.01 4.63
C ALA A 2 5.66 -5.13 3.24
N GLY A 3 5.96 -4.19 2.34
CA GLY A 3 5.60 -4.25 0.92
C GLY A 3 4.12 -4.02 0.57
N MET A 4 3.27 -3.61 1.53
CA MET A 4 1.84 -3.35 1.29
C MET A 4 1.56 -1.93 0.77
N GLY A 5 2.56 -1.04 0.83
CA GLY A 5 2.43 0.39 0.49
C GLY A 5 2.46 1.28 1.73
N PHE A 6 2.67 2.58 1.51
CA PHE A 6 2.63 3.62 2.52
C PHE A 6 2.37 4.98 1.86
N ILE A 7 1.96 5.94 2.67
CA ILE A 7 1.72 7.32 2.24
C ILE A 7 2.59 8.22 3.13
N LEU A 8 3.19 9.24 2.52
CA LEU A 8 3.95 10.27 3.22
C LEU A 8 3.24 11.61 3.05
N SER A 9 3.26 12.42 4.10
CA SER A 9 2.88 13.83 4.00
C SER A 9 3.93 14.61 3.21
N TRP A 10 3.53 15.75 2.64
CA TRP A 10 4.40 16.51 1.76
C TRP A 10 5.65 17.05 2.46
N ASP A 11 5.55 17.44 3.74
CA ASP A 11 6.68 17.88 4.54
C ASP A 11 7.75 16.79 4.71
N LEU A 12 7.34 15.53 4.81
CA LEU A 12 8.26 14.39 4.83
C LEU A 12 8.95 14.21 3.47
N VAL A 13 8.21 14.39 2.36
CA VAL A 13 8.78 14.34 1.00
C VAL A 13 9.81 15.44 0.80
N GLN A 14 9.50 16.67 1.22
CA GLN A 14 10.44 17.79 1.16
C GLN A 14 11.67 17.56 2.04
N TRP A 15 11.48 17.01 3.24
CA TRP A 15 12.61 16.64 4.10
C TRP A 15 13.49 15.57 3.45
N ILE A 16 12.88 14.54 2.84
CA ILE A 16 13.61 13.49 2.13
C ILE A 16 14.44 14.07 0.98
N SER A 17 13.91 15.05 0.25
CA SER A 17 14.58 15.63 -0.93
C SER A 17 15.82 16.46 -0.61
N VAL A 18 15.97 16.95 0.63
CA VAL A 18 17.07 17.86 1.03
C VAL A 18 17.97 17.30 2.14
N SER A 19 17.61 16.18 2.75
CA SER A 19 18.37 15.62 3.88
C SER A 19 19.50 14.70 3.41
N ASP A 20 20.66 14.82 4.09
CA ASP A 20 21.78 13.90 3.87
C ASP A 20 21.46 12.45 4.27
N ILE A 21 20.49 12.22 5.16
CA ILE A 21 20.15 10.89 5.68
C ILE A 21 19.67 9.98 4.53
N PRO A 22 18.61 10.30 3.76
CA PRO A 22 18.25 9.53 2.58
C PRO A 22 19.32 9.52 1.50
N ALA A 23 20.03 10.65 1.30
CA ALA A 23 21.07 10.76 0.28
C ALA A 23 22.22 9.76 0.48
N GLN A 24 22.59 9.49 1.74
CA GLN A 24 23.68 8.58 2.11
C GLN A 24 23.25 7.13 2.33
N ASN A 25 21.93 6.83 2.38
CA ASN A 25 21.41 5.52 2.78
C ASN A 25 20.43 4.94 1.74
N GLN A 26 20.89 4.73 0.50
CA GLN A 26 20.02 4.36 -0.63
C GLN A 26 19.97 2.86 -0.98
N VAL A 27 20.76 2.02 -0.29
CA VAL A 27 20.91 0.60 -0.64
C VAL A 27 20.10 -0.29 0.28
N GLY A 28 19.07 -0.96 -0.27
CA GLY A 28 18.22 -1.89 0.47
C GLY A 28 16.78 -1.91 -0.04
N PRO A 29 15.89 -2.70 0.59
CA PRO A 29 14.46 -2.67 0.29
C PRO A 29 13.88 -1.29 0.60
N GLU A 30 13.23 -0.69 -0.38
CA GLU A 30 12.67 0.67 -0.36
C GLU A 30 11.86 0.93 0.93
N ASP A 31 10.90 0.07 1.24
CA ASP A 31 9.98 0.20 2.37
C ASP A 31 10.66 0.04 3.76
N LYS A 32 11.86 -0.54 3.81
CA LYS A 32 12.73 -0.58 4.98
C LYS A 32 13.57 0.68 5.06
N LEU A 33 14.12 1.13 3.94
CA LEU A 33 14.92 2.35 3.87
C LEU A 33 14.10 3.57 4.30
N VAL A 34 12.89 3.74 3.78
CA VAL A 34 12.00 4.84 4.18
C VAL A 34 11.75 4.82 5.69
N GLY A 35 11.47 3.64 6.26
CA GLY A 35 11.30 3.49 7.71
C GLY A 35 12.56 3.86 8.50
N GLN A 36 13.74 3.46 8.01
CA GLN A 36 15.03 3.77 8.62
C GLN A 36 15.34 5.27 8.57
N TRP A 37 15.15 5.92 7.42
CA TRP A 37 15.37 7.36 7.26
C TRP A 37 14.50 8.16 8.24
N LEU A 38 13.21 7.85 8.30
CA LEU A 38 12.28 8.54 9.20
C LEU A 38 12.63 8.33 10.67
N SER A 39 13.18 7.17 11.03
CA SER A 39 13.69 6.90 12.38
C SER A 39 14.94 7.73 12.68
N MET A 40 15.94 7.70 11.80
CA MET A 40 17.20 8.44 11.95
C MET A 40 16.99 9.95 12.01
N GLY A 41 16.07 10.48 11.18
CA GLY A 41 15.71 11.90 11.16
C GLY A 41 14.72 12.33 12.24
N ASN A 42 14.30 11.43 13.13
CA ASN A 42 13.26 11.66 14.15
C ASN A 42 11.95 12.25 13.56
N LYS A 43 11.55 11.74 12.38
CA LYS A 43 10.37 12.18 11.61
C LYS A 43 9.15 11.26 11.75
N GLY A 44 9.29 10.10 12.40
CA GLY A 44 8.21 9.12 12.57
C GLY A 44 7.16 9.43 13.65
N LYS A 45 7.04 10.68 14.13
CA LYS A 45 6.21 11.03 15.31
C LYS A 45 4.70 10.85 15.09
N ASN A 46 4.24 11.08 13.87
CA ASN A 46 2.82 10.99 13.49
C ASN A 46 2.52 9.72 12.69
N ARG A 47 3.22 8.63 12.98
CA ARG A 47 3.06 7.37 12.23
C ARG A 47 1.75 6.69 12.61
N VAL A 48 0.83 6.60 11.66
CA VAL A 48 -0.39 5.79 11.75
C VAL A 48 -0.15 4.45 11.03
N THR A 49 -0.77 3.38 11.54
CA THR A 49 -0.72 2.07 10.90
C THR A 49 -2.15 1.61 10.62
N GLU A 50 -2.49 1.46 9.35
CA GLU A 50 -3.81 1.04 8.86
C GLU A 50 -4.01 -0.48 8.98
N LYS A 51 -3.74 -1.06 10.16
CA LYS A 51 -4.17 -2.42 10.48
C LYS A 51 -5.51 -2.33 11.22
N PRO A 52 -6.59 -3.02 10.77
CA PRO A 52 -6.63 -4.09 9.78
C PRO A 52 -6.97 -3.65 8.33
N GLY A 53 -7.04 -2.36 8.01
CA GLY A 53 -7.51 -1.87 6.70
C GLY A 53 -6.68 -2.27 5.48
N MET A 54 -5.42 -2.68 5.64
CA MET A 54 -4.55 -3.11 4.55
C MET A 54 -3.86 -4.44 4.82
N TYR A 55 -4.04 -5.41 3.90
CA TYR A 55 -3.64 -6.81 4.11
C TYR A 55 -3.51 -7.61 2.80
N ASP A 56 -2.90 -8.79 2.88
CA ASP A 56 -2.80 -9.75 1.79
C ASP A 56 -4.18 -10.40 1.52
N PHE A 57 -4.49 -10.66 0.25
CA PHE A 57 -5.75 -11.30 -0.17
C PHE A 57 -6.17 -12.52 0.69
N PRO A 58 -7.48 -12.72 0.97
CA PRO A 58 -7.96 -13.83 1.80
C PRO A 58 -7.37 -15.19 1.42
N GLY A 59 -6.95 -15.97 2.42
CA GLY A 59 -6.33 -17.29 2.21
C GLY A 59 -4.89 -17.25 1.68
N THR A 60 -4.21 -16.10 1.69
CA THR A 60 -2.79 -16.00 1.32
C THR A 60 -1.89 -15.73 2.52
N ASN A 61 -0.86 -16.55 2.74
CA ASN A 61 0.20 -16.33 3.74
C ASN A 61 -0.20 -16.03 5.21
N GLY A 62 -1.40 -16.44 5.62
CA GLY A 62 -1.77 -16.69 7.02
C GLY A 62 -1.88 -15.45 7.91
N ARG A 63 -0.75 -14.86 8.33
CA ARG A 63 -0.69 -13.86 9.43
C ARG A 63 -1.08 -12.44 9.02
N CYS A 64 -0.97 -12.11 7.74
CA CYS A 64 -1.30 -10.80 7.19
C CYS A 64 -2.48 -10.86 6.22
N SER A 65 -3.35 -11.87 6.34
CA SER A 65 -4.55 -12.02 5.53
C SER A 65 -5.76 -12.27 6.43
N HIS A 66 -6.89 -11.68 6.07
CA HIS A 66 -8.20 -12.00 6.62
C HIS A 66 -9.27 -11.78 5.54
N GLU A 67 -10.54 -12.01 5.87
CA GLU A 67 -11.66 -11.80 4.95
C GLU A 67 -11.79 -10.34 4.49
N LEU A 68 -12.47 -10.12 3.35
CA LEU A 68 -12.85 -8.78 2.90
C LEU A 68 -13.92 -8.21 3.84
N ILE A 69 -13.66 -7.03 4.43
CA ILE A 69 -14.54 -6.38 5.42
C ILE A 69 -14.85 -4.94 5.00
N PRO A 70 -15.97 -4.33 5.43
CA PRO A 70 -16.32 -2.96 5.03
C PRO A 70 -15.21 -1.91 5.23
N GLU A 71 -14.34 -2.12 6.22
CA GLU A 71 -13.22 -1.24 6.57
C GLU A 71 -11.95 -1.49 5.74
N THR A 72 -11.97 -2.42 4.77
CA THR A 72 -10.85 -2.69 3.88
C THR A 72 -10.55 -1.46 3.04
N VAL A 73 -9.30 -1.00 3.10
CA VAL A 73 -8.77 0.15 2.34
C VAL A 73 -7.91 -0.32 1.17
N ALA A 74 -7.13 -1.39 1.34
CA ALA A 74 -6.27 -1.91 0.28
C ALA A 74 -5.99 -3.41 0.44
N VAL A 75 -5.87 -4.13 -0.69
CA VAL A 75 -5.60 -5.57 -0.72
C VAL A 75 -4.36 -5.86 -1.57
N HIS A 76 -3.39 -6.57 -0.99
CA HIS A 76 -2.14 -6.97 -1.64
C HIS A 76 -2.25 -8.40 -2.23
N ARG A 77 -1.26 -8.84 -3.02
CA ARG A 77 -1.18 -10.17 -3.67
C ARG A 77 -2.21 -10.47 -4.78
N LEU A 78 -2.63 -9.47 -5.53
CA LEU A 78 -3.68 -9.58 -6.58
C LEU A 78 -3.17 -9.88 -8.00
N LYS A 79 -2.01 -10.54 -8.16
CA LYS A 79 -1.44 -10.85 -9.48
C LYS A 79 -2.26 -11.85 -10.31
N ARG A 80 -3.24 -12.54 -9.69
CA ARG A 80 -4.14 -13.47 -10.39
C ARG A 80 -5.47 -12.78 -10.73
N TRP A 81 -5.98 -13.05 -11.92
CA TRP A 81 -7.21 -12.47 -12.44
C TRP A 81 -8.45 -12.71 -11.56
N ASP A 82 -8.60 -13.92 -11.03
CA ASP A 82 -9.71 -14.27 -10.14
C ASP A 82 -9.72 -13.43 -8.86
N ARG A 83 -8.54 -13.24 -8.25
CA ARG A 83 -8.37 -12.41 -7.06
C ARG A 83 -8.64 -10.94 -7.34
N TRP A 84 -8.09 -10.44 -8.45
CA TRP A 84 -8.29 -9.05 -8.87
C TRP A 84 -9.77 -8.74 -9.11
N LEU A 85 -10.48 -9.60 -9.83
CA LEU A 85 -11.91 -9.43 -10.10
C LEU A 85 -12.76 -9.45 -8.83
N GLN A 86 -12.46 -10.35 -7.88
CA GLN A 86 -13.17 -10.41 -6.61
C GLN A 86 -13.00 -9.12 -5.81
N VAL A 87 -11.78 -8.59 -5.72
CA VAL A 87 -11.50 -7.33 -5.00
C VAL A 87 -12.16 -6.13 -5.68
N LEU A 88 -12.13 -6.04 -7.02
CA LEU A 88 -12.84 -4.98 -7.76
C LEU A 88 -14.36 -5.03 -7.55
N THR A 89 -14.92 -6.23 -7.45
CA THR A 89 -16.34 -6.44 -7.17
C THR A 89 -16.66 -6.01 -5.73
N PHE A 90 -15.82 -6.39 -4.77
CA PHE A 90 -15.94 -6.00 -3.37
C PHE A 90 -15.93 -4.48 -3.18
N PHE A 91 -14.97 -3.77 -3.78
CA PHE A 91 -14.92 -2.30 -3.75
C PHE A 91 -16.01 -1.63 -4.60
N ASN A 92 -16.89 -2.41 -5.22
CA ASN A 92 -18.00 -1.92 -6.04
C ASN A 92 -17.57 -1.05 -7.24
N VAL A 93 -16.29 -1.09 -7.63
CA VAL A 93 -15.72 -0.31 -8.74
C VAL A 93 -16.42 -0.65 -10.05
N ILE A 94 -16.86 -1.91 -10.18
CA ILE A 94 -17.50 -2.43 -11.40
C ILE A 94 -18.96 -1.93 -11.53
N ARG A 95 -19.67 -1.60 -10.45
CA ARG A 95 -21.05 -1.06 -10.56
C ARG A 95 -21.09 0.44 -10.84
N VAL A 96 -20.05 1.18 -10.47
CA VAL A 96 -19.95 2.64 -10.75
C VAL A 96 -19.76 2.93 -12.25
N ARG A 97 -19.53 1.91 -13.09
CA ARG A 97 -19.47 2.05 -14.56
C ARG A 97 -20.44 1.13 -15.29
N SER A 98 -21.73 1.43 -15.15
CA SER A 98 -22.63 1.41 -16.31
C SER A 98 -22.45 2.66 -17.18
N SER A 99 -21.20 3.09 -17.41
CA SER A 99 -20.85 3.99 -18.51
C SER A 99 -19.80 3.29 -19.35
N LYS A 100 -20.20 2.98 -20.58
CA LYS A 100 -19.41 2.34 -21.63
C LYS A 100 -18.01 2.97 -21.69
N LYS A 101 -16.94 2.25 -21.31
CA LYS A 101 -15.52 2.48 -21.71
C LYS A 101 -14.57 1.64 -20.85
N TYR A 102 -14.53 0.33 -21.02
CA TYR A 102 -13.29 -0.42 -20.82
C TYR A 102 -13.27 -1.55 -21.85
N TYR A 103 -12.49 -1.37 -22.91
CA TYR A 103 -12.06 -2.47 -23.76
C TYR A 103 -10.79 -3.02 -23.12
N PHE A 104 -10.82 -4.29 -22.75
CA PHE A 104 -9.60 -5.06 -22.52
C PHE A 104 -9.36 -5.81 -23.82
N ASP A 105 -8.44 -5.29 -24.64
CA ASP A 105 -7.97 -6.02 -25.82
C ASP A 105 -7.20 -7.27 -25.35
N LYS A 106 -7.47 -8.37 -26.06
CA LYS A 106 -6.92 -9.71 -25.82
C LYS A 106 -5.47 -9.81 -26.27
#